data_AF-A0A0A7A3J2-F1
#
_entry.id   AF-A0A0A7A3J2-F1
#
_cell.length_a   1.000
_cell.length_b   1.000
_cell.length_c   1.000
_cell.angle_alpha   90.00
_cell.angle_beta   90.00
_cell.angle_gamma   90.00
#
_symmetry.space_group_name_H-M   'P 1'
#
loop_
_entity.id
_entity.type
_entity.pdbx_description
1 polymer ?
#
loop_
_entity_poly.entity_id
_entity_poly.type
_entity_poly.pdbx_seq_one_letter_code
_entity_poly.pdbx_strand_id
1 'polypeptide(L)'
;MEASPHASNIVWPESVDLIVDALLGTGLQQAPRESISQLIDHANSHPAPIAAVDIPSGLLAETGATPGAVINADHTITFIALKPGLLTGKARDVTGQLHFDSLRLDSWLAGQETKIQRFSAEQLSHWLKPRRPTSHKGDHGRLVIIGGDHGTAGLFV
;
A
#
# COMPACT_ATOMS: atom_id res chain seq x y z
N MET A 1 8.38 38.35 -3.41
CA MET A 1 7.47 37.48 -4.20
C MET A 1 8.13 36.11 -4.18
N GLU A 2 7.92 35.35 -3.11
CA GLU A 2 8.53 34.02 -2.94
C GLU A 2 7.88 33.07 -3.94
N ALA A 3 8.71 32.42 -4.77
CA ALA A 3 8.25 31.34 -5.63
C ALA A 3 7.72 30.21 -4.74
N SER A 4 6.43 29.89 -4.86
CA SER A 4 5.84 28.76 -4.16
C SER A 4 6.56 27.47 -4.62
N PRO A 5 7.07 26.62 -3.72
CA PRO A 5 7.81 25.40 -4.08
C PRO A 5 6.95 24.36 -4.83
N HIS A 6 5.65 24.62 -5.01
CA HIS A 6 4.71 23.77 -5.75
C HIS A 6 4.21 24.41 -7.05
N ALA A 7 4.94 25.38 -7.60
CA ALA A 7 4.60 25.94 -8.91
C ALA A 7 4.78 24.86 -10.00
N SER A 8 3.72 24.54 -10.74
CA SER A 8 3.77 23.56 -11.84
C SER A 8 4.67 23.98 -13.01
N ASN A 9 5.13 25.24 -13.02
CA ASN A 9 6.01 25.81 -14.05
C ASN A 9 7.50 25.79 -13.65
N ILE A 10 7.90 24.99 -12.66
CA ILE A 10 9.32 24.82 -12.31
C ILE A 10 10.02 24.10 -13.47
N VAL A 11 11.12 24.68 -13.94
CA VAL A 11 11.98 24.04 -14.94
C VAL A 11 12.75 22.91 -14.27
N TRP A 12 12.56 21.68 -14.76
CA TRP A 12 13.30 20.52 -14.29
C TRP A 12 14.73 20.54 -14.87
N PRO A 13 15.72 19.99 -14.16
CA PRO A 13 17.06 19.79 -14.71
C PRO A 13 17.04 18.98 -16.02
N GLU A 14 18.01 19.20 -16.90
CA GLU A 14 18.12 18.45 -18.18
C GLU A 14 18.28 16.94 -17.98
N SER A 15 18.87 16.52 -16.85
CA SER A 15 19.03 15.13 -16.46
C SER A 15 18.52 14.91 -15.04
N VAL A 16 17.61 13.94 -14.88
CA VAL A 16 17.07 13.51 -13.58
C VAL A 16 17.20 12.00 -13.50
N ASP A 17 17.97 11.53 -12.53
CA ASP A 17 18.20 10.10 -12.29
C ASP A 17 17.17 9.48 -11.32
N LEU A 18 16.53 10.32 -10.49
CA LEU A 18 15.56 9.91 -9.48
C LEU A 18 14.63 11.08 -9.15
N ILE A 19 13.34 10.78 -9.01
CA ILE A 19 12.34 11.70 -8.50
C ILE A 19 11.97 11.28 -7.09
N VAL A 20 12.01 12.22 -6.14
CA VAL A 20 11.57 11.99 -4.76
C VAL A 20 10.21 12.66 -4.59
N ASP A 21 9.18 11.85 -4.39
CA ASP A 21 7.85 12.34 -4.09
C ASP A 21 7.70 12.60 -2.58
N ALA A 22 7.57 13.88 -2.24
CA ALA A 22 7.22 14.37 -0.91
C ALA A 22 6.18 15.50 -0.99
N LEU A 23 5.31 15.47 -2.01
CA LEU A 23 4.35 16.56 -2.27
C LEU A 23 3.20 16.57 -1.25
N LEU A 24 2.70 15.39 -0.91
CA LEU A 24 1.57 15.17 0.00
C LEU A 24 1.86 13.98 0.91
N GLY A 25 1.35 14.03 2.14
CA GLY A 25 1.45 12.92 3.10
C GLY A 25 0.08 12.40 3.53
N THR A 26 0.04 11.84 4.73
CA THR A 26 -1.16 11.23 5.35
C THR A 26 -2.37 12.16 5.51
N GLY A 27 -2.17 13.48 5.46
CA GLY A 27 -3.23 14.47 5.66
C GLY A 27 -4.19 14.65 4.48
N LEU A 28 -3.95 14.00 3.34
CA LEU A 28 -4.83 14.09 2.18
C LEU A 28 -6.17 13.38 2.45
N GLN A 29 -7.28 14.07 2.19
CA GLN A 29 -8.65 13.55 2.38
C GLN A 29 -9.49 13.59 1.09
N GLN A 30 -8.97 14.19 0.02
CA GLN A 30 -9.66 14.43 -1.24
C GLN A 30 -8.67 14.43 -2.41
N ALA A 31 -9.17 14.55 -3.64
CA ALA A 31 -8.31 14.66 -4.82
C ALA A 31 -7.27 15.79 -4.66
N PRO A 32 -6.02 15.60 -5.13
CA PRO A 32 -5.05 16.68 -5.19
C PRO A 32 -5.61 17.88 -5.96
N ARG A 33 -5.21 19.08 -5.55
CA ARG A 33 -5.53 20.31 -6.29
C ARG A 33 -4.83 20.26 -7.65
N GLU A 34 -5.41 20.94 -8.62
CA GLU A 34 -4.92 20.97 -10.02
C GLU A 34 -3.40 21.20 -10.14
N SER A 35 -2.83 22.15 -9.40
CA SER A 35 -1.40 22.43 -9.44
C SER A 35 -0.53 21.25 -9.00
N ILE A 36 -1.00 20.45 -8.05
CA ILE A 36 -0.31 19.24 -7.59
C ILE A 36 -0.58 18.09 -8.56
N SER A 37 -1.80 17.95 -9.08
CA SER A 37 -2.12 16.95 -10.10
C SER A 37 -1.21 17.07 -11.32
N GLN A 38 -0.95 18.30 -11.79
CA GLN A 38 -0.02 18.54 -12.91
C GLN A 38 1.42 18.11 -12.59
N LEU A 39 1.90 18.33 -11.37
CA LEU A 39 3.22 17.85 -10.95
C LEU A 39 3.28 16.33 -10.87
N ILE A 40 2.21 15.69 -10.40
CA ILE A 40 2.07 14.24 -10.34
C ILE A 40 2.11 13.66 -11.76
N ASP A 41 1.32 14.21 -12.69
CA ASP A 41 1.28 13.75 -14.07
C ASP A 41 2.63 13.94 -14.76
N HIS A 42 3.30 15.07 -14.49
CA HIS A 42 4.64 15.32 -15.01
C HIS A 42 5.65 14.28 -14.48
N ALA A 43 5.66 14.03 -13.17
CA ALA A 43 6.53 13.02 -12.56
C ALA A 43 6.27 11.62 -13.13
N ASN A 44 5.01 11.20 -13.22
CA ASN A 44 4.62 9.88 -13.73
C ASN A 44 4.97 9.69 -15.22
N SER A 45 5.07 10.76 -16.00
CA SER A 45 5.47 10.71 -17.41
C SER A 45 6.99 10.75 -17.63
N HIS A 46 7.75 11.08 -16.58
CA HIS A 46 9.20 11.15 -16.65
C HIS A 46 9.81 9.73 -16.59
N PRO A 47 10.86 9.42 -17.36
CA PRO A 47 11.47 8.09 -17.39
C PRO A 47 12.30 7.72 -16.14
N ALA A 48 12.46 8.65 -15.19
CA ALA A 48 13.25 8.42 -13.99
C ALA A 48 12.41 7.65 -12.96
N PRO A 49 13.01 6.75 -12.17
CA PRO A 49 12.30 6.08 -11.10
C PRO A 49 11.79 7.09 -10.07
N ILE A 50 10.68 6.74 -9.41
CA ILE A 50 10.04 7.56 -8.39
C ILE A 50 10.10 6.86 -7.03
N ALA A 51 10.68 7.54 -6.04
CA ALA A 51 10.67 7.13 -4.64
C ALA A 51 9.71 8.02 -3.84
N ALA A 52 8.63 7.45 -3.34
CA ALA A 52 7.66 8.13 -2.50
C ALA A 52 8.07 8.09 -1.02
N VAL A 53 7.93 9.25 -0.37
CA VAL A 53 8.19 9.45 1.05
C VAL A 53 6.87 9.35 1.79
N ASP A 54 6.81 8.43 2.73
CA ASP A 54 5.65 8.06 3.54
C ASP A 54 4.50 7.37 2.80
N ILE A 55 3.92 8.05 1.81
CA ILE A 55 2.78 7.62 1.00
C ILE A 55 2.90 8.28 -0.39
N PRO A 56 2.65 7.56 -1.50
CA PRO A 56 2.56 8.17 -2.82
C PRO A 56 1.53 9.30 -2.85
N SER A 57 1.95 10.50 -3.23
CA SER A 57 1.09 11.68 -3.28
C SER A 57 -0.14 11.41 -4.13
N GLY A 58 -1.33 11.71 -3.57
CA GLY A 58 -2.62 11.41 -4.21
C GLY A 58 -3.30 10.12 -3.73
N LEU A 59 -2.59 9.26 -3.00
CA LEU A 59 -3.15 8.07 -2.35
C LEU A 59 -3.73 8.42 -0.97
N LEU A 60 -4.95 7.95 -0.66
CA LEU A 60 -5.54 8.13 0.66
C LEU A 60 -5.01 7.09 1.65
N ALA A 61 -4.36 7.58 2.72
CA ALA A 61 -3.67 6.78 3.73
C ALA A 61 -4.54 5.74 4.45
N GLU A 62 -5.84 6.01 4.62
CA GLU A 62 -6.75 5.15 5.37
C GLU A 62 -7.42 4.07 4.50
N THR A 63 -7.65 4.36 3.23
CA THR A 63 -8.53 3.54 2.37
C THR A 63 -7.85 2.92 1.16
N GLY A 64 -6.70 3.47 0.76
CA GLY A 64 -6.02 3.06 -0.48
C GLY A 64 -6.76 3.48 -1.74
N ALA A 65 -7.68 4.46 -1.63
CA ALA A 65 -8.35 5.06 -2.76
C ALA A 65 -7.50 6.17 -3.39
N THR A 66 -7.71 6.38 -4.69
CA THR A 66 -7.01 7.36 -5.52
C THR A 66 -8.06 8.32 -6.12
N PRO A 67 -8.52 9.34 -5.37
CA PRO A 67 -9.64 10.20 -5.78
C PRO A 67 -9.34 11.11 -6.98
N GLY A 68 -8.09 11.16 -7.43
CA GLY A 68 -7.63 11.93 -8.59
C GLY A 68 -6.25 11.43 -9.04
N ALA A 69 -5.40 12.36 -9.49
CA ALA A 69 -4.00 12.06 -9.82
C ALA A 69 -3.27 11.44 -8.62
N VAL A 70 -2.45 10.43 -8.88
CA VAL A 70 -1.65 9.74 -7.87
C VAL A 70 -0.28 9.39 -8.44
N ILE A 71 0.77 9.53 -7.63
CA ILE A 71 2.12 9.12 -8.01
C ILE A 71 2.18 7.61 -8.18
N ASN A 72 2.76 7.15 -9.28
CA ASN A 72 3.09 5.76 -9.53
C ASN A 72 4.54 5.52 -9.11
N ALA A 73 4.75 5.11 -7.84
CA ALA A 73 6.07 4.95 -7.27
C ALA A 73 6.69 3.57 -7.58
N ASP A 74 8.00 3.54 -7.83
CA ASP A 74 8.79 2.31 -7.85
C ASP A 74 9.11 1.83 -6.44
N HIS A 75 9.33 2.78 -5.53
CA HIS A 75 9.59 2.52 -4.11
C HIS A 75 8.79 3.47 -3.24
N THR A 76 8.23 2.97 -2.15
CA THR A 76 7.63 3.79 -1.09
C THR A 76 8.32 3.49 0.23
N ILE A 77 8.81 4.52 0.93
CA ILE A 77 9.40 4.37 2.25
C ILE A 77 8.44 4.97 3.27
N THR A 78 7.80 4.12 4.08
CA THR A 78 6.81 4.55 5.07
C THR A 78 7.35 4.48 6.50
N PHE A 79 6.96 5.44 7.32
CA PHE A 79 7.54 5.62 8.66
C PHE A 79 6.55 5.34 9.78
N ILE A 80 7.07 4.94 10.95
CA ILE A 80 6.35 4.76 12.22
C ILE A 80 5.36 3.58 12.19
N ALA A 81 4.40 3.57 11.27
CA ALA A 81 3.47 2.47 11.07
C ALA A 81 3.13 2.31 9.58
N LEU A 82 2.78 1.08 9.20
CA LEU A 82 2.13 0.81 7.92
C LEU A 82 0.72 1.39 7.95
N LYS A 83 0.44 2.32 7.04
CA LYS A 83 -0.90 2.88 6.87
C LYS A 83 -1.78 1.87 6.14
N PRO A 84 -3.04 1.65 6.55
CA PRO A 84 -3.92 0.65 5.91
C PRO A 84 -4.05 0.86 4.40
N GLY A 85 -4.14 2.12 3.98
CA GLY A 85 -4.25 2.53 2.59
C GLY A 85 -2.99 2.32 1.75
N LEU A 86 -1.87 1.86 2.31
CA LEU A 86 -0.73 1.35 1.52
C LEU A 86 -0.91 -0.11 1.14
N LEU A 87 -1.85 -0.81 1.77
CA LEU A 87 -2.02 -2.27 1.68
C LEU A 87 -3.38 -2.69 1.11
N THR A 88 -4.27 -1.74 0.86
CA THR A 88 -5.65 -1.96 0.45
C THR A 88 -5.99 -1.17 -0.82
N GLY A 89 -7.17 -1.44 -1.39
CA GLY A 89 -7.68 -0.70 -2.52
C GLY A 89 -6.76 -0.75 -3.74
N LYS A 90 -6.49 0.41 -4.33
CA LYS A 90 -5.64 0.58 -5.52
C LYS A 90 -4.17 0.82 -5.17
N ALA A 91 -3.81 0.87 -3.88
CA ALA A 91 -2.46 1.18 -3.45
C ALA A 91 -1.41 0.24 -4.05
N ARG A 92 -1.77 -1.04 -4.22
CA ARG A 92 -0.89 -2.06 -4.81
C ARG A 92 -0.44 -1.72 -6.23
N ASP A 93 -1.22 -0.93 -6.96
CA ASP A 93 -0.89 -0.53 -8.33
C ASP A 93 0.09 0.65 -8.39
N VAL A 94 0.28 1.38 -7.29
CA VAL A 94 0.97 2.69 -7.28
C VAL A 94 2.06 2.83 -6.21
N THR A 95 2.15 1.90 -5.27
CA THR A 95 3.10 1.97 -4.12
C THR A 95 4.47 1.40 -4.46
N GLY A 96 4.57 0.58 -5.51
CA GLY A 96 5.79 -0.13 -5.85
C GLY A 96 6.27 -1.05 -4.72
N GLN A 97 7.59 -1.15 -4.53
CA GLN A 97 8.15 -1.86 -3.40
C GLN A 97 8.05 -1.00 -2.13
N LEU A 98 7.27 -1.50 -1.16
CA LEU A 98 7.05 -0.85 0.12
C LEU A 98 8.13 -1.22 1.13
N HIS A 99 8.81 -0.20 1.66
CA HIS A 99 9.79 -0.27 2.74
C HIS A 99 9.21 0.36 4.01
N PHE A 100 9.51 -0.22 5.17
CA PHE A 100 9.01 0.23 6.46
C PHE A 100 10.16 0.54 7.40
N ASP A 101 10.15 1.72 8.01
CA ASP A 101 11.06 2.11 9.09
C ASP A 101 10.24 2.58 10.29
N SER A 102 10.41 1.92 11.44
CA SER A 102 9.72 2.28 12.69
C SER A 102 10.23 3.60 13.28
N LEU A 103 11.33 4.16 12.76
CA LEU A 103 12.08 5.27 13.33
C LEU A 103 12.51 5.00 14.79
N ARG A 104 12.86 3.74 15.08
CA ARG A 104 13.24 3.24 16.41
C ARG A 104 12.12 3.33 17.46
N LEU A 105 10.86 3.34 17.01
CA LEU A 105 9.68 3.36 17.88
C LEU A 105 9.09 1.97 18.13
N ASP A 106 9.78 0.88 17.76
CA ASP A 106 9.26 -0.50 17.85
C ASP A 106 8.71 -0.84 19.24
N SER A 107 9.43 -0.48 20.30
CA SER A 107 9.02 -0.75 21.68
C SER A 107 7.76 0.02 22.09
N TRP A 108 7.64 1.27 21.63
CA TRP A 108 6.47 2.10 21.89
C TRP A 108 5.26 1.60 21.10
N LEU A 109 5.46 1.22 19.84
CA LEU A 109 4.44 0.67 18.94
C LEU A 109 3.89 -0.67 19.45
N ALA A 110 4.76 -1.54 19.98
CA ALA A 110 4.35 -2.83 20.53
C ALA A 110 3.38 -2.71 21.73
N GLY A 111 3.39 -1.57 22.42
CA GLY A 111 2.47 -1.28 23.53
C GLY A 111 1.16 -0.59 23.12
N GLN A 112 0.98 -0.26 21.83
CA GLN A 112 -0.23 0.42 21.37
C GLN A 112 -1.35 -0.56 21.03
N GLU A 113 -2.59 -0.19 21.34
CA GLU A 113 -3.76 -0.91 20.85
C GLU A 113 -3.99 -0.61 19.37
N THR A 114 -3.99 -1.65 18.54
CA THR A 114 -4.23 -1.53 17.10
C THR A 114 -5.63 -2.03 16.74
N LYS A 115 -6.39 -1.24 15.98
CA LYS A 115 -7.70 -1.67 15.44
C LYS A 115 -7.58 -2.59 14.22
N ILE A 116 -6.42 -2.58 13.56
CA ILE A 116 -6.14 -3.30 12.32
C ILE A 116 -4.81 -4.03 12.51
N GLN A 117 -4.75 -5.28 12.08
CA GLN A 117 -3.53 -6.09 12.07
C GLN A 117 -3.27 -6.63 10.66
N ARG A 118 -2.04 -6.48 10.19
CA ARG A 118 -1.58 -7.12 8.95
C ARG A 118 -1.14 -8.53 9.28
N PHE A 119 -1.65 -9.50 8.52
CA PHE A 119 -1.12 -10.86 8.55
C PHE A 119 -0.10 -11.08 7.44
N SER A 120 0.88 -11.91 7.76
CA SER A 120 1.99 -12.31 6.89
C SER A 120 2.10 -13.83 6.87
N ALA A 121 2.72 -14.38 5.82
CA ALA A 121 2.82 -15.84 5.65
C ALA A 121 3.60 -16.49 6.79
N GLU A 122 4.57 -15.76 7.36
CA GLU A 122 5.40 -16.14 8.48
C GLU A 122 4.56 -16.48 9.73
N GLN A 123 3.43 -15.79 9.89
CA GLN A 123 2.52 -16.00 11.02
C GLN A 123 1.65 -17.25 10.85
N LEU A 124 1.46 -17.78 9.63
CA LEU A 124 0.61 -18.96 9.39
C LEU A 124 1.03 -20.19 10.19
N SER A 125 2.33 -20.31 10.48
CA SER A 125 2.90 -21.38 11.31
C SER A 125 2.30 -21.46 12.71
N HIS A 126 1.78 -20.34 13.25
CA HIS A 126 1.12 -20.30 14.56
C HIS A 126 -0.24 -21.00 14.54
N TRP A 127 -0.93 -21.00 13.39
CA TRP A 127 -2.26 -21.58 13.23
C TRP A 127 -2.23 -22.95 12.57
N LEU A 128 -1.33 -23.14 11.59
CA LEU A 128 -1.21 -24.35 10.80
C LEU A 128 -0.05 -25.20 11.32
N LYS A 129 -0.32 -25.93 12.40
CA LYS A 129 0.67 -26.86 12.97
C LYS A 129 0.93 -28.04 12.03
N PRO A 130 2.19 -28.51 11.90
CA PRO A 130 2.51 -29.71 11.14
C PRO A 130 1.69 -30.92 11.60
N ARG A 131 1.26 -31.75 10.65
CA ARG A 131 0.52 -33.00 10.92
C ARG A 131 1.49 -34.12 11.29
N ARG A 132 1.05 -35.05 12.14
CA ARG A 132 1.87 -36.22 12.49
C ARG A 132 2.02 -37.13 11.26
N PRO A 133 3.20 -37.74 11.03
CA PRO A 133 3.39 -38.65 9.90
C PRO A 133 2.41 -39.85 9.88
N THR A 134 1.92 -40.25 11.05
CA THR A 134 1.00 -41.39 11.22
C THR A 134 -0.48 -40.99 11.23
N SER A 135 -0.81 -39.73 10.93
CA SER A 135 -2.21 -39.28 10.92
C SER A 135 -3.00 -39.88 9.75
N HIS A 136 -4.27 -40.21 9.99
CA HIS A 136 -5.20 -40.72 8.99
C HIS A 136 -6.33 -39.72 8.70
N LYS A 137 -7.13 -40.01 7.66
CA LYS A 137 -8.26 -39.16 7.20
C LYS A 137 -9.32 -38.81 8.25
N GLY A 138 -9.27 -39.43 9.43
CA GLY A 138 -10.18 -39.18 10.55
C GLY A 138 -9.66 -38.13 11.53
N ASP A 139 -8.34 -37.90 11.57
CA ASP A 139 -7.68 -37.05 12.57
C ASP A 139 -7.83 -35.54 12.30
N HIS A 140 -8.31 -35.17 11.12
CA HIS A 140 -8.35 -33.79 10.65
C HIS A 140 -9.76 -33.31 10.30
N GLY A 141 -10.76 -33.95 10.90
CA GLY A 141 -12.16 -33.60 10.71
C GLY A 141 -12.72 -34.07 9.36
N ARG A 142 -14.01 -33.83 9.19
CA ARG A 142 -14.75 -34.09 7.95
C ARG A 142 -15.58 -32.84 7.66
N LEU A 143 -15.61 -32.42 6.40
CA LEU A 143 -16.38 -31.27 5.95
C LEU A 143 -17.43 -31.76 4.95
N VAL A 144 -18.67 -31.31 5.12
CA VAL A 144 -19.71 -31.42 4.10
C VAL A 144 -20.06 -30.00 3.69
N ILE A 145 -19.96 -29.71 2.40
CA ILE A 145 -20.37 -28.43 1.82
C ILE A 145 -21.70 -28.66 1.10
N ILE A 146 -22.72 -27.88 1.42
CA ILE A 146 -24.03 -27.92 0.79
C ILE A 146 -24.32 -26.55 0.23
N GLY A 147 -24.52 -26.46 -1.08
CA GLY A 147 -24.86 -25.24 -1.77
C GLY A 147 -25.05 -25.47 -3.27
N GLY A 148 -25.70 -24.53 -3.95
CA GLY A 148 -25.93 -24.56 -5.39
C GLY A 148 -27.34 -24.12 -5.77
N ASP A 149 -27.44 -23.51 -6.94
CA ASP A 149 -28.66 -23.14 -7.64
C ASP A 149 -28.47 -23.33 -9.17
N HIS A 150 -29.55 -23.23 -9.95
CA HIS A 150 -29.51 -23.36 -11.41
C HIS A 150 -28.45 -22.43 -12.02
N GLY A 151 -27.52 -23.01 -12.79
CA GLY A 151 -26.42 -22.28 -13.43
C GLY A 151 -25.14 -22.12 -12.60
N THR A 152 -25.11 -22.59 -11.34
CA THR A 152 -23.93 -22.51 -10.45
C THR A 152 -23.28 -23.87 -10.14
N ALA A 153 -23.58 -24.90 -10.93
CA ALA A 153 -23.11 -26.27 -10.71
C ALA A 153 -21.57 -26.40 -10.63
N GLY A 154 -20.82 -25.47 -11.20
CA GLY A 154 -19.35 -25.44 -11.15
C GLY A 154 -18.75 -24.86 -9.86
N LEU A 155 -19.55 -24.32 -8.94
CA LEU A 155 -19.06 -23.59 -7.76
C LEU A 155 -18.53 -24.52 -6.64
N PHE A 156 -18.87 -25.81 -6.69
CA PHE A 156 -18.56 -26.79 -5.64
C PHE A 156 -17.83 -28.05 -6.14
N VAL A 157 -17.32 -28.02 -7.37
CA VAL A 157 -16.42 -29.06 -7.92
C VAL A 157 -14.97 -28.76 -7.61
#